data_AF-A0A2E5WQJ9-F1
#
_entry.id   AF-A0A2E5WQJ9-F1
#
_cell.length_a   1.000
_cell.length_b   1.000
_cell.length_c   1.000
_cell.angle_alpha   90.00
_cell.angle_beta   90.00
_cell.angle_gamma   90.00
#
_symmetry.space_group_name_H-M   'P 1'
#
loop_
_entity.id
_entity.type
_entity.pdbx_description
1 polymer ?
#
loop_
_entity_poly.entity_id
_entity_poly.type
_entity_poly.pdbx_seq_one_letter_code
_entity_poly.pdbx_strand_id
1 'polypeptide(L)'
;MAEQPRILFCHCNYAQVVPGEVKQGVLEGLCQSGRAFEAVADLCEMSARRDPALQRLAAGEAPVKVAACYPRAVKWLFASCQANLPGDRTEVVNMRELSAEDATAAVLNEEVTANLPADGSVAETEGEKKI
;
A
#
# COMPACT_ATOMS: atom_id res chain seq x y z
N MET A 1 13.89 5.93 -20.10
CA MET A 1 13.78 6.67 -18.82
C MET A 1 13.03 5.74 -17.88
N ALA A 2 13.61 5.35 -16.75
CA ALA A 2 12.87 4.54 -15.78
C ALA A 2 11.75 5.42 -15.22
N GLU A 3 10.50 5.05 -15.48
CA GLU A 3 9.34 5.79 -15.00
C GLU A 3 9.28 5.64 -13.48
N GLN A 4 9.24 6.77 -12.76
CA GLN A 4 9.16 6.75 -11.30
C GLN A 4 7.93 5.97 -10.84
N PRO A 5 8.02 5.20 -9.74
CA PRO A 5 6.89 4.46 -9.26
C PRO A 5 5.77 5.41 -8.82
N ARG A 6 4.54 5.08 -9.22
CA ARG A 6 3.34 5.77 -8.75
C ARG A 6 3.15 5.48 -7.27
N ILE A 7 2.62 6.44 -6.53
CA ILE A 7 2.39 6.30 -5.10
C ILE A 7 0.89 6.32 -4.84
N LEU A 8 0.41 5.33 -4.10
CA LEU A 8 -0.94 5.26 -3.56
C LEU A 8 -0.87 5.26 -2.04
N PHE A 9 -1.56 6.21 -1.41
CA PHE A 9 -1.61 6.37 0.03
C PHE A 9 -3.01 6.10 0.58
N CYS A 10 -3.12 5.25 1.60
CA CYS A 10 -4.37 4.95 2.29
C CYS A 10 -4.41 5.60 3.67
N HIS A 11 -5.40 6.47 3.91
CA HIS A 11 -5.57 7.13 5.22
C HIS A 11 -6.01 6.18 6.34
N CYS A 12 -6.57 5.01 6.01
CA CYS A 12 -7.05 4.03 6.98
C CYS A 12 -7.93 4.69 8.07
N ASN A 13 -8.93 5.46 7.64
CA ASN A 13 -9.84 6.18 8.53
C ASN A 13 -10.91 5.26 9.13
N TYR A 14 -11.32 4.23 8.40
CA TYR A 14 -12.33 3.26 8.81
C TYR A 14 -11.75 2.14 9.68
N ALA A 15 -10.78 1.38 9.17
CA ALA A 15 -10.26 0.22 9.89
C ALA A 15 -9.33 0.59 11.05
N GLN A 16 -8.65 1.74 10.95
CA GLN A 16 -7.78 2.30 11.99
C GLN A 16 -6.70 1.32 12.51
N VAL A 17 -6.22 0.43 11.63
CA VAL A 17 -5.19 -0.58 11.98
C VAL A 17 -3.75 -0.08 11.83
N VAL A 18 -3.58 1.10 11.23
CA VAL A 18 -2.29 1.80 11.09
C VAL A 18 -2.18 2.82 12.22
N PRO A 19 -1.06 2.86 12.97
CA PRO A 19 -0.84 3.87 14.00
C PRO A 19 -0.99 5.30 13.47
N GLY A 20 -1.60 6.17 14.27
CA GLY A 20 -1.94 7.53 13.85
C GLY A 20 -0.71 8.34 13.45
N GLU A 21 0.33 8.28 14.27
CA GLU A 21 1.61 8.94 14.06
C GLU A 21 2.31 8.49 12.77
N VAL A 22 2.21 7.21 12.41
CA VAL A 22 2.83 6.68 11.18
C VAL A 22 2.12 7.22 9.96
N LYS A 23 0.79 7.12 9.89
CA LYS A 23 0.06 7.62 8.71
C LYS A 23 0.13 9.15 8.55
N GLN A 24 0.18 9.91 9.65
CA GLN A 24 0.39 11.36 9.57
C GLN A 24 1.79 11.69 9.10
N GLY A 25 2.83 11.07 9.68
CA GLY A 25 4.21 11.32 9.27
C GLY A 25 4.49 10.94 7.81
N VAL A 26 3.95 9.83 7.33
CA VAL A 26 4.04 9.43 5.91
C VAL A 26 3.35 10.46 5.01
N LEU A 27 2.15 10.92 5.36
CA LEU A 27 1.45 11.94 4.59
C LEU A 27 2.22 13.26 4.55
N GLU A 28 2.74 13.70 5.69
CA GLU A 28 3.57 14.91 5.77
C GLU A 28 4.82 14.79 4.90
N GLY A 29 5.52 13.65 4.97
CA GLY A 29 6.69 13.37 4.16
C GLY A 29 6.38 13.35 2.66
N LEU A 30 5.25 12.75 2.25
CA LEU A 30 4.78 12.79 0.87
C LEU A 30 4.51 14.22 0.40
N CYS A 31 3.78 15.01 1.18
CA CYS A 31 3.51 16.42 0.88
C CYS A 31 4.81 17.26 0.77
N GLN A 32 5.77 17.05 1.67
CA GLN A 32 7.05 17.76 1.67
C GLN A 32 7.96 17.36 0.50
N SER A 33 7.87 16.11 0.04
CA SER A 33 8.68 15.60 -1.07
C SER A 33 8.34 16.25 -2.42
N GLY A 34 7.12 16.77 -2.57
CA GLY A 34 6.59 17.27 -3.84
C GLY A 34 6.34 16.18 -4.90
N ARG A 35 6.51 14.88 -4.56
CA ARG A 35 6.19 13.77 -5.47
C ARG A 35 4.67 13.68 -5.63
N ALA A 36 4.23 13.38 -6.86
CA ALA A 36 2.82 13.11 -7.11
C ALA A 36 2.40 11.78 -6.46
N PHE A 37 1.26 11.80 -5.76
CA PHE A 37 0.65 10.61 -5.17
C PHE A 37 -0.87 10.71 -5.23
N GLU A 38 -1.54 9.55 -5.26
CA GLU A 38 -2.98 9.45 -5.10
C GLU A 38 -3.29 9.07 -3.65
N ALA A 39 -4.16 9.84 -2.99
CA ALA A 39 -4.61 9.56 -1.64
C ALA A 39 -6.07 9.08 -1.64
N VAL A 40 -6.35 8.04 -0.85
CA VAL A 40 -7.71 7.53 -0.65
C VAL A 40 -8.03 7.47 0.84
N ALA A 41 -9.29 7.68 1.20
CA ALA A 41 -9.73 7.57 2.59
C ALA A 41 -9.50 6.14 3.11
N ASP A 42 -10.05 5.15 2.42
CA ASP A 42 -10.06 3.77 2.88
C ASP A 42 -10.12 2.77 1.71
N LEU A 43 -9.00 2.09 1.44
CA LEU A 43 -8.99 0.99 0.48
C LEU A 43 -9.97 -0.14 0.88
N CYS A 44 -10.17 -0.36 2.18
CA CYS A 44 -11.11 -1.37 2.67
C CYS A 44 -12.56 -1.00 2.42
N GLU A 45 -12.94 0.28 2.56
CA GLU A 45 -14.29 0.74 2.26
C GLU A 45 -14.55 0.74 0.74
N MET A 46 -13.60 1.22 -0.06
CA MET A 46 -13.67 1.15 -1.52
C MET A 46 -13.88 -0.30 -2.00
N SER A 47 -13.13 -1.24 -1.44
CA SER A 47 -13.26 -2.66 -1.74
C SER A 47 -14.62 -3.22 -1.31
N ALA A 48 -15.10 -2.91 -0.10
CA ALA A 48 -16.41 -3.33 0.39
C ALA A 48 -17.55 -2.85 -0.51
N ARG A 49 -17.41 -1.67 -1.12
CA ARG A 49 -18.40 -1.07 -2.02
C ARG A 49 -18.18 -1.43 -3.50
N ARG A 50 -17.17 -2.25 -3.81
CA ARG A 50 -16.75 -2.57 -5.19
C ARG A 50 -16.51 -1.31 -6.03
N ASP A 51 -15.81 -0.33 -5.46
CA ASP A 51 -15.58 0.97 -6.09
C ASP A 51 -14.78 0.81 -7.39
N PRO A 52 -15.31 1.26 -8.56
CA PRO A 52 -14.62 1.16 -9.84
C PRO A 52 -13.29 1.94 -9.88
N ALA A 53 -13.07 2.89 -8.97
CA ALA A 53 -11.79 3.59 -8.85
C ALA A 53 -10.63 2.64 -8.54
N LEU A 54 -10.85 1.50 -7.86
CA LEU A 54 -9.79 0.51 -7.61
C LEU A 54 -9.21 -0.05 -8.91
N GLN A 55 -10.03 -0.21 -9.97
CA GLN A 55 -9.54 -0.65 -11.28
C GLN A 55 -8.63 0.41 -11.90
N ARG A 56 -8.98 1.70 -11.78
CA ARG A 56 -8.14 2.80 -12.26
C ARG A 56 -6.81 2.88 -11.51
N LEU A 57 -6.85 2.69 -10.19
CA LEU A 57 -5.65 2.70 -9.33
C LEU A 57 -4.70 1.53 -9.63
N ALA A 58 -5.24 0.36 -9.95
CA ALA A 58 -4.44 -0.81 -10.32
C ALA A 58 -3.97 -0.80 -11.79
N ALA A 59 -4.68 -0.10 -12.68
CA ALA A 59 -4.32 0.03 -14.09
C ALA A 59 -3.01 0.82 -14.27
N GLY A 60 -2.39 0.69 -15.44
CA GLY A 60 -1.15 1.38 -15.80
C GLY A 60 0.08 0.47 -15.82
N GLU A 61 1.12 0.89 -16.54
CA GLU A 61 2.33 0.10 -16.77
C GLU A 61 3.47 0.43 -15.79
N ALA A 62 3.44 1.64 -15.22
CA ALA A 62 4.42 2.07 -14.23
C ALA A 62 4.31 1.25 -12.93
N PRO A 63 5.44 0.90 -12.29
CA PRO A 63 5.47 0.30 -10.95
C PRO A 63 4.68 1.13 -9.94
N VAL A 64 4.17 0.50 -8.89
CA VAL A 64 3.36 1.17 -7.86
C VAL A 64 3.86 0.83 -6.46
N LYS A 65 3.98 1.88 -5.64
CA LYS A 65 4.17 1.78 -4.20
C LYS A 65 2.87 2.13 -3.49
N VAL A 66 2.41 1.23 -2.62
CA VAL A 66 1.16 1.40 -1.87
C VAL A 66 1.49 1.54 -0.39
N ALA A 67 1.38 2.76 0.14
CA ALA A 67 1.46 3.05 1.57
C ALA A 67 0.12 2.70 2.23
N ALA A 68 0.04 1.53 2.86
CA ALA A 68 -1.20 1.01 3.44
C ALA A 68 -0.93 0.09 4.63
N CYS A 69 -1.82 -0.87 4.86
CA CYS A 69 -1.64 -1.91 5.88
C CYS A 69 -0.78 -3.07 5.34
N TYR A 70 -1.14 -4.32 5.64
CA TYR A 70 -0.37 -5.49 5.22
C TYR A 70 -0.46 -5.74 3.71
N PRO A 71 0.64 -6.18 3.05
CA PRO A 71 0.66 -6.54 1.62
C PRO A 71 -0.44 -7.55 1.24
N ARG A 72 -0.63 -8.57 2.09
CA ARG A 72 -1.70 -9.56 1.92
C ARG A 72 -3.08 -8.92 1.90
N ALA A 73 -3.35 -7.99 2.81
CA ALA A 73 -4.65 -7.34 2.89
C ALA A 73 -4.90 -6.51 1.63
N VAL A 74 -3.95 -5.67 1.23
CA VAL A 74 -4.03 -4.84 0.03
C VAL A 74 -4.30 -5.68 -1.22
N LYS A 75 -3.55 -6.79 -1.42
CA LYS A 75 -3.79 -7.74 -2.52
C LYS A 75 -5.26 -8.16 -2.60
N TRP A 76 -5.84 -8.59 -1.48
CA TRP A 76 -7.22 -9.08 -1.44
C TRP A 76 -8.26 -7.97 -1.63
N LEU A 77 -8.01 -6.76 -1.13
CA LEU A 77 -8.91 -5.62 -1.33
C LEU A 77 -9.08 -5.32 -2.83
N PHE A 78 -7.97 -5.30 -3.57
CA PHE A 78 -7.97 -5.09 -5.02
C PHE A 78 -8.58 -6.28 -5.79
N ALA A 79 -8.21 -7.51 -5.43
CA ALA A 79 -8.72 -8.72 -6.07
C ALA A 79 -10.26 -8.87 -5.95
N SER A 80 -10.84 -8.49 -4.80
CA SER A 80 -12.30 -8.54 -4.58
C SER A 80 -13.11 -7.70 -5.57
N CYS A 81 -12.46 -6.73 -6.22
CA CYS A 81 -13.04 -5.80 -7.20
C CYS A 81 -12.57 -6.06 -8.63
N GLN A 82 -11.97 -7.24 -8.89
CA GLN A 82 -11.37 -7.60 -10.18
C GLN A 82 -10.27 -6.61 -10.61
N ALA A 83 -9.63 -5.94 -9.65
CA ALA A 83 -8.64 -4.89 -9.88
C ALA A 83 -7.24 -5.38 -9.45
N ASN A 84 -6.84 -6.59 -9.85
CA ASN A 84 -5.59 -7.20 -9.39
C ASN A 84 -4.39 -6.26 -9.60
N LEU A 85 -3.66 -6.00 -8.52
CA LEU A 85 -2.39 -5.28 -8.59
C LEU A 85 -1.34 -6.15 -9.29
N PRO A 86 -0.45 -5.56 -10.10
CA PRO A 86 0.58 -6.30 -10.81
C PRO A 86 1.67 -6.78 -9.83
N GLY A 87 1.68 -8.08 -9.53
CA GLY A 87 2.48 -8.66 -8.44
C GLY A 87 3.98 -8.51 -8.58
N ASP A 88 4.50 -8.39 -9.79
CA ASP A 88 5.92 -8.25 -10.14
C ASP A 88 6.45 -6.81 -10.04
N ARG A 89 5.56 -5.81 -9.94
CA ARG A 89 5.91 -4.38 -9.91
C ARG A 89 5.10 -3.59 -8.88
N THR A 90 4.56 -4.28 -7.88
CA THR A 90 3.84 -3.67 -6.75
C THR A 90 4.56 -3.93 -5.45
N GLU A 91 4.91 -2.87 -4.76
CA GLU A 91 5.39 -2.91 -3.38
C GLU A 91 4.35 -2.29 -2.47
N VAL A 92 3.96 -3.02 -1.42
CA VAL A 92 3.14 -2.49 -0.34
C VAL A 92 4.04 -2.13 0.82
N VAL A 93 4.12 -0.85 1.15
CA VAL A 93 4.83 -0.35 2.31
C VAL A 93 3.93 -0.49 3.53
N ASN A 94 4.30 -1.41 4.43
CA ASN A 94 3.48 -1.78 5.58
C ASN A 94 3.59 -0.76 6.71
N MET A 95 2.66 0.20 6.74
CA MET A 95 2.60 1.22 7.79
C MET A 95 2.17 0.68 9.17
N ARG A 96 1.81 -0.61 9.30
CA ARG A 96 1.49 -1.20 10.60
C ARG A 96 2.72 -1.58 11.41
N GLU A 97 3.84 -1.83 10.74
CA GLU A 97 5.05 -2.38 11.35
C GLU A 97 6.23 -1.43 11.26
N LEU A 98 6.28 -0.60 10.22
CA LEU A 98 7.32 0.39 10.04
C LEU A 98 7.06 1.65 10.88
N SER A 99 8.15 2.33 11.24
CA SER A 99 8.08 3.69 11.77
C SER A 99 7.64 4.68 10.69
N ALA A 100 7.24 5.89 11.09
CA ALA A 100 6.89 6.96 10.15
C ALA A 100 8.04 7.30 9.20
N GLU A 101 9.28 7.35 9.72
CA GLU A 101 10.48 7.66 8.96
C GLU A 101 10.80 6.56 7.95
N ASP A 102 10.83 5.30 8.39
CA ASP A 102 11.14 4.15 7.53
C ASP A 102 10.07 3.97 6.44
N ALA A 103 8.79 4.11 6.80
CA ALA A 103 7.70 4.04 5.84
C ALA A 103 7.79 5.17 4.80
N THR A 104 8.10 6.40 5.23
CA THR A 104 8.27 7.55 4.33
C THR A 104 9.43 7.30 3.36
N ALA A 105 10.58 6.89 3.88
CA ALA A 105 11.75 6.58 3.07
C ALA A 105 11.48 5.46 2.06
N ALA A 106 10.80 4.39 2.48
CA ALA A 106 10.43 3.28 1.62
C ALA A 106 9.47 3.71 0.49
N VAL A 107 8.43 4.50 0.82
CA VAL A 107 7.46 4.99 -0.18
C VAL A 107 8.12 5.95 -1.18
N LEU A 108 9.07 6.78 -0.71
CA LEU A 108 9.74 7.75 -1.55
C LEU A 108 10.88 7.15 -2.41
N ASN A 109 11.37 5.96 -2.07
CA ASN A 109 12.36 5.24 -2.86
C ASN A 109 11.82 4.92 -4.27
N GLU A 110 12.65 5.13 -5.29
CA GLU A 110 12.31 4.89 -6.69
C GLU A 110 12.39 3.40 -7.07
N GLU A 111 13.16 2.60 -6.33
CA GLU A 111 13.26 1.17 -6.50
C GLU A 111 12.05 0.47 -5.89
N VAL A 112 11.43 -0.45 -6.64
CA VAL A 112 10.27 -1.23 -6.19
C VAL A 112 10.69 -2.65 -5.88
N THR A 113 10.48 -3.06 -4.62
CA THR A 113 10.65 -4.46 -4.20
C THR A 113 9.29 -5.13 -4.13
N ALA A 114 8.97 -5.89 -5.17
CA ALA A 114 7.70 -6.59 -5.27
C ALA A 114 7.47 -7.54 -4.07
N ASN A 115 6.40 -7.32 -3.32
CA ASN A 115 6.15 -8.04 -2.06
C ASN A 115 4.69 -8.53 -1.90
N LEU A 116 3.92 -8.56 -2.99
CA LEU A 116 2.60 -9.18 -2.94
C LEU A 116 2.74 -10.70 -2.81
N PRO A 117 2.05 -11.32 -1.84
CA PRO A 117 2.14 -12.77 -1.64
C PRO A 117 1.63 -13.52 -2.88
N ALA A 118 2.19 -14.68 -3.18
CA ALA A 118 1.68 -15.56 -4.23
C ALA A 118 0.27 -16.07 -3.92
N ASP A 119 -0.48 -16.52 -4.94
CA ASP A 119 -1.77 -17.17 -4.69
C ASP A 119 -1.54 -18.50 -3.95
N GLY A 120 -2.31 -18.73 -2.89
CA GLY A 120 -2.21 -19.94 -2.06
C GLY A 120 -1.00 -20.00 -1.11
N SER A 121 -0.18 -18.94 -1.00
CA SER A 121 0.93 -18.91 -0.04
C SER A 121 0.42 -18.90 1.41
N VAL A 122 0.96 -19.78 2.25
CA VAL A 122 0.77 -19.71 3.71
C VAL A 122 1.40 -18.44 4.26
N ALA A 123 0.76 -17.82 5.26
CA ALA A 123 1.36 -16.67 5.94
C ALA A 123 2.55 -17.16 6.76
N GLU A 124 3.75 -16.73 6.41
CA GLU A 124 4.93 -16.90 7.26
C GLU A 124 4.78 -15.95 8.46
N THR A 125 4.48 -16.51 9.63
CA THR A 125 4.48 -15.76 10.88
C THR A 125 5.89 -15.82 11.47
N GLU A 126 6.79 -14.94 11.03
CA GLU A 126 7.99 -14.63 11.81
C GLU A 126 7.59 -13.71 12.96
N GLY A 127 7.05 -14.32 14.01
CA GLY A 127 6.68 -13.63 15.23
C GLY A 127 6.33 -14.66 16.28
N GLU A 128 7.25 -14.88 17.22
CA GLU A 128 7.01 -15.69 18.41
C GLU A 128 5.69 -15.24 19.05
N LYS A 129 4.69 -16.11 18.93
CA LYS A 129 3.37 -15.91 19.53
C LYS A 129 3.54 -16.01 21.05
N LYS A 130 3.81 -14.89 21.72
CA LYS A 130 3.60 -14.78 23.17
C LYS A 130 2.08 -14.80 23.42
N ILE A 131 1.59 -15.99 23.71
CA ILE A 131 0.38 -16.21 24.52
C ILE A 131 0.63 -15.77 25.96
#